data_AF-A0A3D2WAE0-F1
#
_entry.id   AF-A0A3D2WAE0-F1
#
_cell.length_a   1.000
_cell.length_b   1.000
_cell.length_c   1.000
_cell.angle_alpha   90.00
_cell.angle_beta   90.00
_cell.angle_gamma   90.00
#
_symmetry.space_group_name_H-M   'P 1'
#
loop_
_entity.id
_entity.type
_entity.pdbx_description
1 polymer ?
#
loop_
_entity_poly.entity_id
_entity_poly.type
_entity_poly.pdbx_seq_one_letter_code
_entity_poly.pdbx_strand_id
1 'polypeptide(L)'
;LAVLSHGAFYIGSSLHGAIVSTSYGVRAVVCNVNHYNKSRGFMKLLEREDACCEDMTLLKQSFDLQVNREPADITALTKRIHEHFDRMAEIIRNREQPESGFDPFQISEQLFLSSNYELGLVRLADEREQRIHELEAENTILRNMYNETMNSTSWKITAPLRKLKNRGK
;
A
#
# COMPACT_ATOMS: atom_id res chain seq x y z
N LEU A 1 -8.25 -23.36 -7.98
CA LEU A 1 -8.40 -23.42 -9.45
C LEU A 1 -9.64 -24.17 -9.88
N ALA A 2 -9.81 -25.46 -9.55
CA ALA A 2 -10.97 -26.27 -9.98
C ALA A 2 -12.36 -25.70 -9.62
N VAL A 3 -12.49 -25.00 -8.49
CA VAL A 3 -13.75 -24.35 -8.07
C VAL A 3 -14.09 -23.13 -8.92
N LEU A 4 -13.08 -22.38 -9.36
CA LEU A 4 -13.29 -21.17 -10.16
C LEU A 4 -13.54 -21.49 -11.63
N SER A 5 -12.91 -22.55 -12.17
CA SER A 5 -13.06 -22.97 -13.56
C SER A 5 -14.43 -23.60 -13.87
N HIS A 6 -15.15 -24.10 -12.85
CA HIS A 6 -16.50 -24.66 -12.99
C HIS A 6 -17.59 -23.77 -12.36
N GLY A 7 -17.21 -22.61 -11.84
CA GLY A 7 -18.16 -21.64 -11.32
C GLY A 7 -18.94 -21.01 -12.47
N ALA A 8 -20.24 -20.75 -12.26
CA ALA A 8 -21.02 -19.99 -13.23
C ALA A 8 -20.57 -18.51 -13.31
N PHE A 9 -19.97 -18.01 -12.22
CA PHE A 9 -19.60 -16.62 -12.07
C PHE A 9 -18.57 -16.45 -10.93
N TYR A 10 -17.65 -15.51 -11.08
CA TYR A 10 -16.73 -15.09 -10.01
C TYR A 10 -17.11 -13.72 -9.47
N ILE A 11 -17.23 -13.60 -8.15
CA ILE A 11 -17.38 -12.32 -7.45
C ILE A 11 -16.35 -12.31 -6.32
N GLY A 12 -15.43 -11.33 -6.33
CA GLY A 12 -14.45 -11.23 -5.26
C GLY A 12 -13.41 -10.14 -5.46
N SER A 13 -12.59 -9.91 -4.43
CA SER A 13 -11.55 -8.87 -4.43
C SER A 13 -10.17 -9.36 -4.87
N SER A 14 -10.00 -10.67 -5.07
CA SER A 14 -8.71 -11.25 -5.49
C SER A 14 -8.48 -11.04 -6.99
N LEU A 15 -7.40 -10.35 -7.34
CA LEU A 15 -6.95 -10.22 -8.74
C LEU A 15 -6.64 -11.60 -9.34
N HIS A 16 -5.97 -12.48 -8.59
CA HIS A 16 -5.65 -13.83 -9.07
C HIS A 16 -6.92 -14.63 -9.35
N GLY A 17 -7.95 -14.51 -8.48
CA GLY A 17 -9.25 -15.13 -8.72
C GLY A 17 -9.92 -14.63 -9.99
N ALA A 18 -9.86 -13.32 -10.24
CA ALA A 18 -10.40 -12.69 -11.45
C ALA A 18 -9.69 -13.21 -12.72
N ILE A 19 -8.36 -13.24 -12.72
CA ILE A 19 -7.53 -13.74 -13.83
C ILE A 19 -7.86 -15.21 -14.13
N VAL A 20 -7.85 -16.07 -13.10
CA VAL A 20 -8.13 -17.50 -13.29
C VAL A 20 -9.54 -17.71 -13.84
N SER A 21 -10.54 -17.02 -13.29
CA SER A 21 -11.93 -17.19 -13.74
C SER A 21 -12.08 -16.77 -15.20
N THR A 22 -11.59 -15.59 -15.56
CA THR A 22 -11.64 -15.10 -16.95
C THR A 22 -10.83 -15.95 -17.92
N SER A 23 -9.70 -16.55 -17.51
CA SER A 23 -8.93 -17.46 -18.37
C SER A 23 -9.68 -18.74 -18.75
N TYR A 24 -10.66 -19.15 -17.92
CA TYR A 24 -11.53 -20.30 -18.19
C TYR A 24 -12.88 -19.88 -18.80
N GLY A 25 -13.02 -18.63 -19.25
CA GLY A 25 -14.28 -18.12 -19.81
C GLY A 25 -15.38 -17.86 -18.78
N VAL A 26 -15.05 -17.90 -17.48
CA VAL A 26 -15.98 -17.58 -16.40
C VAL A 26 -16.03 -16.07 -16.21
N ARG A 27 -17.24 -15.52 -16.24
CA ARG A 27 -17.49 -14.09 -16.02
C ARG A 27 -17.09 -13.68 -14.61
N ALA A 28 -16.58 -12.48 -14.46
CA ALA A 28 -16.02 -11.98 -13.21
C ALA A 28 -16.54 -10.57 -12.90
N VAL A 29 -16.90 -10.33 -11.64
CA VAL A 29 -17.03 -9.00 -11.05
C VAL A 29 -15.99 -8.87 -9.95
N VAL A 30 -15.16 -7.84 -10.05
CA VAL A 30 -14.05 -7.60 -9.13
C VAL A 30 -14.46 -6.53 -8.12
N CYS A 31 -14.49 -6.90 -6.85
CA CYS A 31 -14.75 -5.98 -5.74
C CYS A 31 -13.44 -5.26 -5.35
N ASN A 32 -13.24 -4.05 -5.88
CA ASN A 32 -12.05 -3.23 -5.70
C ASN A 32 -12.28 -2.05 -4.75
N VAL A 33 -12.86 -2.31 -3.58
CA VAL A 33 -13.20 -1.29 -2.56
C VAL A 33 -11.97 -0.52 -2.06
N ASN A 34 -10.78 -1.13 -2.15
CA ASN A 34 -9.51 -0.52 -1.76
C ASN A 34 -8.83 0.24 -2.91
N HIS A 35 -9.49 0.41 -4.06
CA HIS A 35 -9.00 1.13 -5.24
C HIS A 35 -7.61 0.68 -5.73
N TYR A 36 -7.32 -0.62 -5.69
CA TYR A 36 -6.04 -1.13 -6.17
C TYR A 36 -5.91 -0.97 -7.69
N ASN A 37 -4.83 -0.31 -8.12
CA ASN A 37 -4.53 -0.10 -9.55
C ASN A 37 -4.41 -1.40 -10.34
N LYS A 38 -3.93 -2.48 -9.72
CA LYS A 38 -3.78 -3.79 -10.37
C LYS A 38 -5.12 -4.39 -10.82
N SER A 39 -6.16 -4.26 -9.99
CA SER A 39 -7.49 -4.75 -10.28
C SER A 39 -8.15 -3.92 -11.37
N ARG A 40 -8.07 -2.59 -11.25
CA ARG A 40 -8.57 -1.64 -12.24
C ARG A 40 -7.88 -1.83 -13.61
N GLY A 41 -6.55 -1.92 -13.60
CA GLY A 41 -5.74 -2.13 -14.81
C GLY A 41 -6.07 -3.44 -15.51
N PHE A 42 -6.28 -4.51 -14.76
CA PHE A 42 -6.71 -5.79 -15.33
C PHE A 42 -8.07 -5.70 -16.01
N MET A 43 -9.07 -5.12 -15.36
CA MET A 43 -10.42 -4.99 -15.95
C MET A 43 -10.42 -4.07 -17.18
N LYS A 44 -9.56 -3.03 -17.18
CA LYS A 44 -9.31 -2.19 -18.36
C LYS A 44 -8.68 -2.94 -19.52
N LEU A 45 -7.73 -3.85 -19.26
CA LEU A 45 -7.13 -4.69 -20.31
C LEU A 45 -8.14 -5.63 -20.97
N LEU A 46 -9.18 -6.02 -20.23
CA LEU A 46 -10.27 -6.84 -20.75
C LEU A 46 -11.41 -6.02 -21.39
N GLU A 47 -11.33 -4.68 -21.40
CA GLU A 47 -12.42 -3.79 -21.81
C GLU A 47 -13.72 -4.11 -21.03
N ARG A 48 -13.56 -4.27 -19.71
CA ARG A 48 -14.60 -4.67 -18.74
C ARG A 48 -14.51 -3.83 -17.46
N GLU A 49 -14.23 -2.53 -17.56
CA GLU A 49 -14.17 -1.63 -16.40
C GLU A 49 -15.47 -1.58 -15.59
N ASP A 50 -16.61 -1.81 -16.24
CA ASP A 50 -17.94 -1.89 -15.63
C ASP A 50 -18.12 -3.10 -14.68
N ALA A 51 -17.24 -4.09 -14.79
CA ALA A 51 -17.14 -5.21 -13.87
C ALA A 51 -16.16 -4.97 -12.71
N CYS A 52 -15.54 -3.79 -12.62
CA CYS A 52 -14.70 -3.38 -11.48
C CYS A 52 -15.53 -2.51 -10.53
N CYS A 53 -16.01 -3.11 -9.45
CA CYS A 53 -16.87 -2.48 -8.47
C CYS A 53 -16.02 -1.85 -7.35
N GLU A 54 -15.93 -0.53 -7.31
CA GLU A 54 -15.18 0.20 -6.27
C GLU A 54 -16.05 0.57 -5.06
N ASP A 55 -17.37 0.47 -5.18
CA ASP A 55 -18.33 0.66 -4.10
C ASP A 55 -19.27 -0.55 -4.03
N MET A 56 -19.29 -1.24 -2.89
CA MET A 56 -20.12 -2.43 -2.67
C MET A 56 -21.62 -2.18 -2.86
N THR A 57 -22.10 -0.93 -2.73
CA THR A 57 -23.50 -0.60 -3.01
C THR A 57 -23.88 -0.84 -4.48
N LEU A 58 -22.91 -0.76 -5.39
CA LEU A 58 -23.07 -0.94 -6.83
C LEU A 58 -22.87 -2.39 -7.28
N LEU A 59 -22.51 -3.31 -6.38
CA LEU A 59 -22.17 -4.69 -6.71
C LEU A 59 -23.28 -5.39 -7.49
N LYS A 60 -24.53 -5.23 -7.05
CA LYS A 60 -25.69 -5.84 -7.72
C LYS A 60 -25.81 -5.33 -9.16
N GLN A 61 -25.66 -4.02 -9.36
CA GLN A 61 -25.74 -3.42 -10.68
C GLN A 61 -24.63 -3.95 -11.60
N SER A 62 -23.38 -3.98 -11.11
CA SER A 62 -22.26 -4.54 -11.87
C SER A 62 -22.48 -6.01 -12.21
N PHE A 63 -23.03 -6.81 -11.29
CA PHE A 63 -23.38 -8.20 -11.54
C PHE A 63 -24.45 -8.35 -12.63
N ASP A 64 -25.54 -7.59 -12.53
CA ASP A 64 -26.65 -7.64 -13.50
C ASP A 64 -26.18 -7.25 -14.92
N LEU A 65 -25.24 -6.30 -15.04
CA LEU A 65 -24.63 -5.93 -16.33
C LEU A 65 -23.79 -7.06 -16.94
N GLN A 66 -23.12 -7.85 -16.11
CA GLN A 66 -22.25 -8.92 -16.58
C GLN A 66 -22.98 -10.23 -16.85
N VAL A 67 -24.07 -10.53 -16.14
CA VAL A 67 -24.73 -11.85 -16.19
C VAL A 67 -25.19 -12.21 -17.61
N ASN A 68 -25.63 -11.22 -18.38
CA ASN A 68 -26.11 -11.38 -19.76
C ASN A 68 -25.06 -11.05 -20.81
N ARG A 69 -23.86 -10.63 -20.39
CA ARG A 69 -22.80 -10.26 -21.32
C ARG A 69 -22.05 -11.50 -21.76
N GLU A 70 -21.58 -11.53 -23.00
CA GLU A 70 -20.68 -12.61 -23.42
C GLU A 70 -19.36 -12.53 -22.64
N PRO A 71 -18.76 -13.69 -22.27
CA PRO A 71 -17.43 -13.73 -21.70
C PRO A 71 -16.44 -12.92 -22.56
N ALA A 72 -15.43 -12.33 -21.93
CA ALA A 72 -14.41 -11.61 -22.70
C ALA A 72 -13.68 -12.58 -23.64
N ASP A 73 -13.61 -12.25 -24.94
CA ASP A 73 -12.76 -12.98 -25.86
C ASP A 73 -11.30 -12.63 -25.59
N ILE A 74 -10.66 -13.49 -24.80
CA ILE A 74 -9.25 -13.34 -24.43
C ILE A 74 -8.31 -13.89 -25.50
N THR A 75 -8.81 -14.43 -26.62
CA THR A 75 -7.97 -15.04 -27.68
C THR A 75 -7.08 -13.98 -28.32
N ALA A 76 -7.66 -12.84 -28.68
CA ALA A 76 -6.91 -11.72 -29.24
C ALA A 76 -5.87 -11.17 -28.24
N LEU A 77 -6.24 -11.08 -26.96
CA LEU A 77 -5.32 -10.62 -25.91
C LEU A 77 -4.18 -11.62 -25.68
N THR A 78 -4.48 -12.92 -25.65
CA THR A 78 -3.49 -14.00 -25.52
C THR A 78 -2.51 -13.97 -26.69
N LYS A 79 -3.01 -13.79 -27.91
CA LYS A 79 -2.16 -13.61 -29.10
C LYS A 79 -1.23 -12.40 -28.95
N ARG A 80 -1.75 -11.23 -28.55
CA ARG A 80 -0.94 -10.03 -28.32
C ARG A 80 0.12 -10.22 -27.23
N ILE A 81 -0.21 -10.96 -26.17
CA ILE A 81 0.73 -11.30 -25.10
C ILE A 81 1.86 -12.18 -25.65
N HIS A 82 1.52 -13.24 -26.40
CA HIS A 82 2.52 -14.10 -27.03
C HIS A 82 3.41 -13.30 -27.99
N GLU A 83 2.83 -12.49 -28.87
CA GLU A 83 3.59 -11.62 -29.79
C GLU A 83 4.55 -10.67 -29.04
N HIS A 84 4.12 -10.13 -27.90
CA HIS A 84 4.97 -9.29 -27.06
C HIS A 84 6.15 -10.08 -26.47
N PHE A 85 5.90 -11.26 -25.89
CA PHE A 85 6.96 -12.11 -25.34
C PHE A 85 7.91 -12.63 -26.43
N ASP A 86 7.39 -12.98 -27.60
CA ASP A 86 8.19 -13.39 -28.76
C ASP A 86 9.09 -12.25 -29.24
N ARG A 87 8.55 -11.03 -29.31
CA ARG A 87 9.33 -9.84 -29.67
C ARG A 87 10.39 -9.51 -28.63
N MET A 88 10.10 -9.65 -27.33
CA MET A 88 11.12 -9.51 -26.29
C MET A 88 12.22 -10.57 -26.44
N ALA A 89 11.85 -11.83 -26.67
CA ALA A 89 12.80 -12.91 -26.89
C ALA A 89 13.64 -12.69 -28.15
N GLU A 90 13.06 -12.14 -29.21
CA GLU A 90 13.78 -11.72 -30.42
C GLU A 90 14.77 -10.58 -30.12
N ILE A 91 14.35 -9.53 -29.41
CA ILE A 91 15.22 -8.42 -29.00
C ILE A 91 16.39 -8.92 -28.16
N ILE A 92 16.14 -9.83 -27.21
CA ILE A 92 17.18 -10.43 -26.37
C ILE A 92 18.15 -11.27 -27.22
N ARG A 93 17.63 -12.09 -28.16
CA ARG A 93 18.45 -12.93 -29.04
C ARG A 93 19.27 -12.15 -30.05
N ASN A 94 18.71 -11.06 -30.58
CA ASN A 94 19.34 -10.21 -31.61
C ASN A 94 20.17 -9.09 -31.00
N ARG A 95 20.33 -9.06 -29.67
CA ARG A 95 21.23 -8.12 -29.01
C ARG A 95 22.65 -8.56 -29.31
N GLU A 96 23.40 -7.73 -30.04
CA GLU A 96 24.86 -7.82 -30.03
C GLU A 96 25.31 -7.78 -28.57
N GLN A 97 26.15 -8.74 -28.17
CA GLN A 97 26.60 -8.83 -26.77
C GLN A 97 27.16 -7.46 -26.37
N PRO A 98 26.60 -6.80 -25.33
CA PRO A 98 27.24 -5.61 -24.81
C PRO A 98 28.64 -6.01 -24.33
N GLU A 99 29.65 -5.20 -24.66
CA GLU A 99 31.01 -5.39 -24.14
C GLU A 99 30.95 -5.65 -22.63
N SER A 100 31.60 -6.73 -22.19
CA SER A 100 31.48 -7.25 -20.83
C SER A 100 32.06 -6.26 -19.82
N GLY A 101 31.21 -5.38 -19.29
CA GLY A 101 31.48 -4.55 -18.13
C GLY A 101 30.37 -4.63 -17.06
N PHE A 102 29.37 -5.49 -17.28
CA PHE A 102 28.21 -5.62 -16.40
C PHE A 102 28.45 -6.71 -15.35
N ASP A 103 28.61 -6.31 -14.09
CA ASP A 103 28.63 -7.22 -12.94
C ASP A 103 27.26 -7.19 -12.24
N PRO A 104 26.42 -8.25 -12.42
CA PRO A 104 25.12 -8.35 -11.75
C PRO A 104 25.22 -8.28 -10.22
N PHE A 105 26.37 -8.68 -9.66
CA PHE A 105 26.59 -8.72 -8.22
C PHE A 105 26.62 -7.31 -7.62
N GLN A 106 27.28 -6.36 -8.29
CA GLN A 106 27.36 -4.96 -7.85
C GLN A 106 26.00 -4.28 -7.80
N ILE A 107 25.11 -4.55 -8.77
CA ILE A 107 23.76 -4.00 -8.76
C ILE A 107 22.91 -4.63 -7.66
N SER A 108 23.01 -5.95 -7.48
CA SER A 108 22.28 -6.64 -6.41
C SER A 108 22.71 -6.15 -5.02
N GLU A 109 24.00 -5.88 -4.83
CA GLU A 109 24.56 -5.31 -3.61
C GLU A 109 24.08 -3.87 -3.40
N GLN A 110 24.12 -3.03 -4.44
CA GLN A 110 23.58 -1.67 -4.35
C GLN A 110 22.08 -1.63 -4.01
N LEU A 111 21.27 -2.49 -4.63
CA LEU A 111 19.82 -2.58 -4.35
C LEU A 111 19.54 -3.10 -2.93
N PHE A 112 20.35 -4.05 -2.45
CA PHE A 112 20.27 -4.54 -1.08
C PHE A 112 20.68 -3.47 -0.06
N LEU A 113 21.75 -2.72 -0.35
CA LEU A 113 22.20 -1.61 0.51
C LEU A 113 21.19 -0.46 0.53
N SER A 114 20.61 -0.10 -0.62
CA SER A 114 19.62 0.98 -0.70
C SER A 114 18.32 0.62 0.03
N SER A 115 17.84 -0.61 -0.12
CA SER A 115 16.62 -1.08 0.57
C SER A 115 16.80 -1.16 2.08
N ASN A 116 17.96 -1.61 2.56
CA ASN A 116 18.26 -1.62 4.00
C ASN A 116 18.43 -0.22 4.59
N TYR A 117 18.99 0.72 3.81
CA TYR A 117 19.10 2.11 4.22
C TYR A 117 17.72 2.76 4.38
N GLU A 118 16.81 2.55 3.44
CA GLU A 118 15.43 3.04 3.54
C GLU A 118 14.71 2.44 4.76
N LEU A 119 14.86 1.15 5.00
CA LEU A 119 14.27 0.49 6.17
C LEU A 119 14.82 1.06 7.49
N GLY A 120 16.12 1.36 7.53
CA GLY A 120 16.78 1.98 8.67
C GLY A 120 16.26 3.39 8.94
N LEU A 121 16.02 4.18 7.89
CA LEU A 121 15.45 5.53 8.01
C LEU A 121 14.02 5.51 8.53
N VAL A 122 13.19 4.58 8.07
CA VAL A 122 11.81 4.41 8.58
C VAL A 122 11.83 4.06 10.06
N ARG A 123 12.69 3.11 10.46
CA ARG A 123 12.82 2.73 11.88
C ARG A 123 13.26 3.89 12.77
N LEU A 124 14.23 4.69 12.32
CA LEU A 124 14.68 5.87 13.06
C LEU A 124 13.59 6.95 13.16
N ALA A 125 12.75 7.08 12.14
CA ALA A 125 11.60 8.00 12.18
C ALA A 125 10.57 7.56 13.23
N ASP A 126 10.24 6.26 13.28
CA ASP A 126 9.33 5.69 14.27
C ASP A 126 9.88 5.85 15.70
N GLU A 127 11.16 5.54 15.92
CA GLU A 127 11.81 5.69 17.23
C GLU A 127 11.82 7.16 17.69
N ARG A 128 12.03 8.10 16.76
CA ARG A 128 11.97 9.53 17.04
C ARG A 128 10.55 9.97 17.42
N GLU A 129 9.53 9.49 16.72
CA GLU A 129 8.13 9.84 16.99
C GLU A 129 7.67 9.31 18.35
N GLN A 130 8.03 8.08 18.69
CA GLN A 130 7.79 7.53 20.02
C GLN A 130 8.45 8.37 21.11
N ARG A 131 9.70 8.80 20.90
CA ARG A 131 10.41 9.62 21.88
C ARG A 131 9.78 11.00 22.05
N ILE A 132 9.25 11.60 20.98
CA ILE A 132 8.52 12.87 21.06
C ILE A 132 7.27 12.70 21.93
N HIS A 133 6.49 11.64 21.70
CA HIS A 133 5.29 11.36 22.49
C HIS A 133 5.59 11.13 23.98
N GLU A 134 6.67 10.41 24.31
CA GLU A 134 7.12 10.25 25.69
C GLU A 134 7.46 11.59 26.35
N LEU A 135 8.23 12.43 25.65
CA LEU A 135 8.62 13.75 26.15
C LEU A 135 7.42 14.67 26.33
N GLU A 136 6.42 14.61 25.44
CA GLU A 136 5.18 15.38 25.57
C GLU A 136 4.34 14.93 26.77
N ALA A 137 4.25 13.62 27.01
CA ALA A 137 3.59 13.06 28.18
C ALA A 137 4.30 13.50 29.47
N GLU A 138 5.64 13.40 29.52
CA GLU A 138 6.44 13.85 30.65
C GLU A 138 6.30 15.36 30.89
N ASN A 139 6.34 16.18 29.83
CA ASN A 139 6.16 17.62 29.94
C ASN A 139 4.77 17.97 30.50
N THR A 140 3.74 17.21 30.10
CA THR A 140 2.38 17.39 30.59
C THR A 140 2.30 17.10 32.09
N ILE A 141 2.90 16.01 32.55
CA ILE A 141 2.98 15.65 33.97
C ILE A 141 3.71 16.75 34.76
N LEU A 142 4.88 17.19 34.29
CA LEU A 142 5.66 18.22 34.94
C LEU A 142 4.92 19.57 35.02
N ARG A 143 4.20 19.95 33.96
CA ARG A 143 3.34 21.15 33.96
C ARG A 143 2.23 21.04 34.99
N ASN A 144 1.58 19.88 35.08
CA ASN A 144 0.53 19.65 36.08
C ASN A 144 1.09 19.74 37.50
N MET A 145 2.21 19.06 37.79
CA MET A 145 2.88 19.12 39.09
C MET A 145 3.32 20.55 39.46
N TYR A 146 3.85 21.29 38.48
CA TYR A 146 4.22 22.70 38.66
C TYR A 146 2.99 23.55 39.01
N ASN A 147 1.90 23.40 38.26
CA ASN A 147 0.66 24.13 38.50
C ASN A 147 0.02 23.79 39.85
N GLU A 148 0.02 22.51 40.25
CA GLU A 148 -0.43 22.06 41.57
C GLU A 148 0.40 22.69 42.68
N THR A 149 1.74 22.64 42.54
CA THR A 149 2.66 23.23 43.51
C THR A 149 2.42 24.72 43.65
N MET A 150 2.35 25.45 42.53
CA MET A 150 2.09 26.90 42.50
C MET A 150 0.75 27.28 43.12
N ASN A 151 -0.27 26.43 42.96
CA ASN A 151 -1.62 26.69 43.47
C ASN A 151 -1.84 26.18 44.90
N SER A 152 -0.91 25.39 45.45
CA SER A 152 -0.99 24.87 46.81
C SER A 152 -1.00 25.98 47.87
N THR A 153 -1.69 25.70 48.97
CA THR A 153 -1.74 26.58 50.16
C THR A 153 -0.35 26.81 50.74
N SER A 154 0.46 25.75 50.85
CA SER A 154 1.84 25.81 51.32
C SER A 154 2.71 26.77 50.48
N TRP A 155 2.56 26.75 49.16
CA TRP A 155 3.29 27.66 48.27
C TRP A 155 2.81 29.11 48.42
N LYS A 156 1.50 29.33 48.54
CA LYS A 156 0.92 30.68 48.74
C LYS A 156 1.34 31.30 50.08
N ILE A 157 1.34 30.52 51.16
CA ILE A 157 1.73 30.97 52.51
C ILE A 157 3.21 31.35 52.58
N THR A 158 4.07 30.63 51.87
CA THR A 158 5.54 30.88 51.85
C THR A 158 5.97 31.98 50.87
N ALA A 159 5.04 32.59 50.12
CA ALA A 159 5.35 33.63 49.14
C ALA A 159 6.06 34.88 49.71
N PRO A 160 5.73 35.40 50.91
CA PRO A 160 6.43 36.55 51.49
C PRO A 160 7.92 36.27 51.77
N LEU A 161 8.23 35.06 52.28
CA LEU A 161 9.60 34.64 52.58
C LEU A 161 10.47 34.50 51.31
N ARG A 162 9.87 34.05 50.19
CA ARG A 162 10.55 33.98 48.89
C ARG A 162 10.87 35.36 48.31
N LYS A 163 9.98 36.35 48.49
CA LYS A 163 10.20 37.74 48.03
C LYS A 163 11.33 38.44 48.79
N LEU A 164 11.52 38.11 50.08
CA LEU A 164 12.62 38.65 50.89
C LEU A 164 13.99 38.09 50.45
N LYS A 165 14.06 36.80 50.10
CA LYS A 165 15.28 36.16 49.62
C LYS A 165 15.81 36.73 48.29
N ASN A 166 14.92 37.17 47.40
CA ASN A 166 15.30 37.78 46.12
C ASN A 166 15.66 39.27 46.18
N ARG A 167 15.45 39.94 47.33
CA ARG A 167 15.81 41.36 47.54
C ARG A 167 17.18 41.55 48.22
N GLY A 168 17.86 40.46 48.59
CA GLY A 168 19.19 40.46 49.20
C GLY A 168 20.33 40.13 48.23
N LYS A 169 20.11 40.25 46.92
CA LYS A 169 21.14 40.26 45.87
C LYS A 169 21.07 41.57 45.11
#